data_AF-A0A2V5SZD4-F1
#
_entry.id   AF-A0A2V5SZD4-F1
#
_cell.length_a   1.000
_cell.length_b   1.000
_cell.length_c   1.000
_cell.angle_alpha   90.00
_cell.angle_beta   90.00
_cell.angle_gamma   90.00
#
_symmetry.space_group_name_H-M   'P 1'
#
loop_
_entity.id
_entity.type
_entity.pdbx_description
1 polymer ?
#
loop_
_entity_poly.entity_id
_entity_poly.type
_entity_poly.pdbx_seq_one_letter_code
_entity_poly.pdbx_strand_id
1 'polypeptide(L)'
;MNEENENQPAPLETGSALPEQRHHRPRRRYPRRRYRDRGDRLGRDNSGESPNSSSAIVDPVNADAGVETLDRQPREGVEGSVENGEQAQAEPEFGEGIIEISGKGFGFLRDPKRNFVQTPQDIFVTPEIVRRFALRDGMWIYGETRRGSRGPQLVKLLRINGDEPTKYQGLRPFEELTTINPNKRIKLETVPDRYTTRIMDLMTPLGMGQRG
;
A
#
# COMPACT_ATOMS: atom_id res chain seq x y z
N MET A 1 17.34 76.64 28.24
CA MET A 1 18.40 76.82 27.23
C MET A 1 18.35 75.61 26.34
N ASN A 2 18.10 75.88 25.06
CA ASN A 2 17.90 74.93 23.98
C ASN A 2 19.22 74.28 23.57
N GLU A 3 19.12 73.13 22.90
CA GLU A 3 19.95 72.64 21.78
C GLU A 3 19.53 71.17 21.56
N GLU A 4 18.55 70.90 20.70
CA GLU A 4 18.69 70.62 19.26
C GLU A 4 19.68 69.48 18.96
N ASN A 5 19.13 68.32 18.59
CA ASN A 5 19.81 67.42 17.66
C ASN A 5 18.76 66.80 16.73
N GLU A 6 18.56 67.48 15.60
CA GLU A 6 17.79 67.07 14.44
C GLU A 6 18.55 65.99 13.66
N ASN A 7 18.08 64.74 13.66
CA ASN A 7 18.18 63.87 12.48
C ASN A 7 17.35 62.58 12.63
N GLN A 8 16.05 62.64 12.32
CA GLN A 8 15.27 61.47 11.93
C GLN A 8 14.32 61.87 10.79
N PRO A 9 14.42 61.28 9.58
CA PRO A 9 13.44 61.54 8.54
C PRO A 9 12.11 60.87 8.84
N ALA A 10 11.02 61.62 8.61
CA ALA A 10 9.63 61.22 8.82
C ALA A 10 9.21 60.00 7.98
N PRO A 11 8.24 59.18 8.45
CA PRO A 11 7.75 58.04 7.71
C PRO A 11 6.91 58.49 6.50
N LEU A 12 7.20 57.91 5.34
CA LEU A 12 6.43 58.12 4.11
C LEU A 12 5.05 57.48 4.25
N GLU A 13 3.99 58.29 4.21
CA GLU A 13 2.63 57.82 3.96
C GLU A 13 2.53 57.36 2.50
N THR A 14 2.41 56.04 2.31
CA THR A 14 2.05 55.47 1.01
C THR A 14 0.59 55.06 1.03
N GLY A 15 -0.18 55.68 0.14
CA GLY A 15 -1.63 55.63 0.08
C GLY A 15 -2.24 54.23 -0.07
N SER A 16 -3.50 54.19 0.35
CA SER A 16 -4.47 53.12 0.18
C SER A 16 -4.48 52.51 -1.23
N ALA A 17 -3.99 51.29 -1.36
CA ALA A 17 -4.21 50.47 -2.55
C ALA A 17 -5.62 49.84 -2.49
N LEU A 18 -6.42 50.12 -3.52
CA LEU A 18 -7.74 49.55 -3.76
C LEU A 18 -7.67 48.01 -3.89
N PRO A 19 -8.73 47.27 -3.51
CA PRO A 19 -8.75 45.82 -3.59
C PRO A 19 -8.83 45.36 -5.06
N GLU A 20 -7.75 44.73 -5.54
CA GLU A 20 -7.64 44.16 -6.87
C GLU A 20 -8.61 42.97 -7.01
N GLN A 21 -9.58 43.11 -7.92
CA GLN A 21 -10.58 42.09 -8.24
C GLN A 21 -9.90 40.88 -8.89
N ARG A 22 -9.80 39.77 -8.16
CA ARG A 22 -9.31 38.50 -8.69
C ARG A 22 -10.36 37.88 -9.63
N HIS A 23 -10.14 38.00 -10.94
CA HIS A 23 -10.93 37.28 -11.95
C HIS A 23 -10.79 35.75 -11.78
N HIS A 24 -11.89 35.09 -11.40
CA HIS A 24 -12.01 33.63 -11.38
C HIS A 24 -11.95 33.08 -12.82
N ARG A 25 -10.84 32.42 -13.17
CA ARG A 25 -10.77 31.59 -14.39
C ARG A 25 -11.61 30.32 -14.19
N PRO A 26 -12.53 29.98 -15.11
CA PRO A 26 -13.31 28.75 -15.01
C PRO A 26 -12.43 27.53 -15.29
N ARG A 27 -12.57 26.49 -14.45
CA ARG A 27 -11.91 25.19 -14.62
C ARG A 27 -12.45 24.50 -15.89
N ARG A 28 -11.57 24.20 -16.85
CA ARG A 28 -11.89 23.36 -18.02
C ARG A 28 -12.28 21.95 -17.57
N ARG A 29 -13.55 21.58 -17.82
CA ARG A 29 -14.12 20.25 -17.57
C ARG A 29 -13.72 19.33 -18.73
N TYR A 30 -12.90 18.31 -18.48
CA TYR A 30 -12.70 17.24 -19.46
C TYR A 30 -13.96 16.36 -19.55
N PRO A 31 -14.44 15.99 -20.76
CA PRO A 31 -15.59 15.10 -20.89
C PRO A 31 -15.22 13.65 -20.54
N ARG A 32 -16.03 13.03 -19.67
CA ARG A 32 -15.98 11.59 -19.40
C ARG A 32 -16.37 10.82 -20.67
N ARG A 33 -15.48 9.95 -21.16
CA ARG A 33 -15.82 8.94 -22.18
C ARG A 33 -16.86 7.98 -21.58
N ARG A 34 -18.09 8.03 -22.10
CA ARG A 34 -19.10 6.96 -21.95
C ARG A 34 -18.65 5.79 -22.82
N TYR A 35 -18.40 4.63 -22.22
CA TYR A 35 -18.44 3.37 -22.96
C TYR A 35 -19.89 3.14 -23.39
N ARG A 36 -20.09 3.12 -24.69
CA ARG A 36 -21.38 2.89 -25.33
C ARG A 36 -21.53 1.38 -25.43
N ASP A 37 -22.47 0.87 -24.65
CA ASP A 37 -23.05 -0.45 -24.80
C ASP A 37 -23.56 -0.59 -26.24
N ARG A 38 -23.02 -1.56 -26.99
CA ARG A 38 -23.45 -1.89 -28.35
C ARG A 38 -23.68 -3.39 -28.40
N GLY A 39 -24.87 -3.79 -27.95
CA GLY A 39 -25.49 -5.00 -28.41
C GLY A 39 -25.94 -4.79 -29.86
N ASP A 40 -25.45 -5.62 -30.77
CA ASP A 40 -26.06 -5.82 -32.07
C ASP A 40 -26.54 -7.28 -32.16
N ARG A 41 -27.87 -7.40 -32.18
CA ARG A 41 -28.63 -8.58 -32.57
C ARG A 41 -28.77 -8.58 -34.09
N LEU A 42 -28.37 -9.68 -34.72
CA LEU A 42 -28.91 -10.18 -35.99
C LEU A 42 -29.06 -11.70 -35.75
N GLY A 43 -30.25 -12.30 -35.68
CA GLY A 43 -31.21 -12.44 -36.77
C GLY A 43 -30.67 -13.51 -37.73
N ARG A 44 -30.87 -14.80 -37.48
CA ARG A 44 -32.03 -15.62 -37.91
C ARG A 44 -31.68 -16.48 -39.14
N ASP A 45 -31.71 -17.81 -39.02
CA ASP A 45 -32.61 -18.72 -39.75
C ASP A 45 -32.28 -20.21 -39.53
N ASN A 46 -33.29 -21.03 -39.76
CA ASN A 46 -33.53 -22.40 -39.32
C ASN A 46 -33.61 -23.33 -40.53
N SER A 47 -32.82 -24.41 -40.58
CA SER A 47 -33.12 -25.67 -41.29
C SER A 47 -31.98 -26.69 -41.18
N GLY A 48 -32.31 -27.99 -41.10
CA GLY A 48 -31.42 -29.05 -41.60
C GLY A 48 -30.95 -30.12 -40.60
N GLU A 49 -31.80 -31.14 -40.41
CA GLU A 49 -31.46 -32.58 -40.40
C GLU A 49 -30.48 -33.19 -39.37
N SER A 50 -31.05 -34.06 -38.54
CA SER A 50 -30.38 -35.25 -38.01
C SER A 50 -30.31 -36.37 -39.05
N PRO A 51 -29.43 -37.36 -38.86
CA PRO A 51 -29.90 -38.74 -38.95
C PRO A 51 -29.50 -39.64 -37.77
N ASN A 52 -30.51 -40.40 -37.32
CA ASN A 52 -30.57 -41.74 -36.70
C ASN A 52 -29.26 -42.55 -36.56
N SER A 53 -29.04 -43.36 -35.52
CA SER A 53 -29.79 -44.53 -35.02
C SER A 53 -28.99 -45.09 -33.82
N SER A 54 -29.50 -45.76 -32.78
CA SER A 54 -30.36 -46.95 -32.80
C SER A 54 -30.93 -47.24 -31.39
N SER A 55 -32.23 -47.54 -31.38
CA SER A 55 -33.04 -48.38 -30.47
C SER A 55 -32.39 -49.19 -29.34
N ALA A 56 -33.00 -49.13 -28.15
CA ALA A 56 -33.76 -50.26 -27.59
C ALA A 56 -34.76 -49.78 -26.52
N ILE A 57 -36.01 -50.15 -26.70
CA ILE A 57 -37.19 -49.91 -25.85
C ILE A 57 -37.47 -51.21 -25.08
N VAL A 58 -37.82 -51.13 -23.79
CA VAL A 58 -38.95 -51.89 -23.19
C VAL A 58 -39.41 -51.21 -21.89
N ASP A 59 -40.73 -51.14 -21.77
CA ASP A 59 -41.58 -50.37 -20.86
C ASP A 59 -42.00 -51.17 -19.58
N PRO A 60 -42.78 -50.58 -18.64
CA PRO A 60 -42.76 -50.82 -17.18
C PRO A 60 -43.98 -51.56 -16.62
N VAL A 61 -43.99 -51.91 -15.32
CA VAL A 61 -45.22 -52.23 -14.56
C VAL A 61 -45.13 -51.83 -13.07
N ASN A 62 -46.28 -51.37 -12.56
CA ASN A 62 -46.68 -50.77 -11.27
C ASN A 62 -46.59 -51.62 -9.97
N ALA A 63 -46.86 -50.89 -8.86
CA ALA A 63 -47.50 -51.26 -7.58
C ALA A 63 -46.53 -51.42 -6.40
N ASP A 64 -46.53 -50.51 -5.41
CA ASP A 64 -47.48 -50.31 -4.28
C ASP A 64 -46.89 -50.87 -2.98
N ALA A 65 -46.90 -50.05 -1.92
CA ALA A 65 -46.88 -50.38 -0.48
C ALA A 65 -46.18 -49.27 0.32
N GLY A 66 -46.97 -48.52 1.10
CA GLY A 66 -46.46 -47.60 2.12
C GLY A 66 -46.05 -48.33 3.40
N VAL A 67 -45.15 -47.71 4.18
CA VAL A 67 -44.98 -47.97 5.63
C VAL A 67 -44.48 -46.69 6.31
N GLU A 68 -45.16 -46.31 7.40
CA GLU A 68 -44.84 -45.23 8.34
C GLU A 68 -43.54 -45.49 9.12
N THR A 69 -42.86 -44.43 9.59
CA THR A 69 -42.09 -44.46 10.86
C THR A 69 -41.70 -43.04 11.32
N LEU A 70 -42.49 -42.53 12.25
CA LEU A 70 -42.18 -41.87 13.53
C LEU A 70 -40.81 -41.23 13.84
N ASP A 71 -40.95 -40.08 14.53
CA ASP A 71 -40.16 -39.55 15.65
C ASP A 71 -38.98 -38.58 15.45
N ARG A 72 -39.37 -37.29 15.50
CA ARG A 72 -38.63 -36.19 16.11
C ARG A 72 -38.30 -36.49 17.58
N GLN A 73 -37.02 -36.42 17.94
CA GLN A 73 -36.59 -36.03 19.28
C GLN A 73 -35.51 -34.94 19.19
N PRO A 74 -35.61 -33.85 19.98
CA PRO A 74 -34.56 -32.84 20.08
C PRO A 74 -33.50 -33.32 21.09
N ARG A 75 -32.24 -33.42 20.66
CA ARG A 75 -31.15 -33.68 21.60
C ARG A 75 -30.83 -32.42 22.39
N GLU A 76 -30.89 -32.60 23.71
CA GLU A 76 -30.58 -31.68 24.79
C GLU A 76 -29.14 -31.17 24.75
N GLY A 77 -28.93 -30.09 25.49
CA GLY A 77 -27.75 -29.25 25.45
C GLY A 77 -26.45 -29.96 25.83
N VAL A 78 -25.43 -29.71 25.01
CA VAL A 78 -24.04 -29.84 25.44
C VAL A 78 -23.63 -28.48 25.98
N GLU A 79 -23.79 -28.34 27.29
CA GLU A 79 -23.21 -27.26 28.06
C GLU A 79 -21.67 -27.39 28.06
N GLY A 80 -21.01 -26.26 27.83
CA GLY A 80 -19.84 -25.87 28.62
C GLY A 80 -18.58 -26.72 28.48
N SER A 81 -17.81 -26.47 27.42
CA SER A 81 -16.36 -26.31 27.57
C SER A 81 -15.95 -25.05 26.83
N VAL A 82 -16.24 -23.91 27.48
CA VAL A 82 -15.52 -22.67 27.19
C VAL A 82 -14.11 -22.93 27.70
N GLU A 83 -13.25 -23.48 26.85
CA GLU A 83 -11.82 -23.47 27.10
C GLU A 83 -11.44 -22.00 27.22
N ASN A 84 -11.29 -21.56 28.48
CA ASN A 84 -10.54 -20.36 28.80
C ASN A 84 -9.17 -20.56 28.18
N GLY A 85 -9.00 -20.00 26.98
CA GLY A 85 -7.70 -19.79 26.38
C GLY A 85 -6.95 -18.85 27.30
N GLU A 86 -6.24 -19.42 28.28
CA GLU A 86 -5.04 -18.82 28.82
C GLU A 86 -4.13 -18.58 27.62
N GLN A 87 -4.27 -17.40 27.03
CA GLN A 87 -3.23 -16.82 26.20
C GLN A 87 -2.09 -16.56 27.18
N ALA A 88 -1.29 -17.59 27.41
CA ALA A 88 0.04 -17.44 27.96
C ALA A 88 0.65 -16.24 27.24
N GLN A 89 1.00 -15.20 28.00
CA GLN A 89 1.69 -14.03 27.49
C GLN A 89 3.05 -14.52 27.03
N ALA A 90 3.09 -15.05 25.81
CA ALA A 90 4.33 -15.33 25.11
C ALA A 90 5.07 -14.01 25.02
N GLU A 91 6.36 -14.03 25.34
CA GLU A 91 7.19 -12.84 25.23
C GLU A 91 7.04 -12.25 23.82
N PRO A 92 6.91 -10.92 23.71
CA PRO A 92 6.75 -10.28 22.41
C PRO A 92 8.00 -10.56 21.56
N GLU A 93 7.83 -11.32 20.48
CA GLU A 93 8.86 -11.48 19.45
C GLU A 93 8.90 -10.20 18.61
N PHE A 94 10.10 -9.79 18.17
CA PHE A 94 10.26 -8.62 17.30
C PHE A 94 10.88 -9.03 15.97
N GLY A 95 10.48 -8.33 14.91
CA GLY A 95 10.97 -8.56 13.57
C GLY A 95 11.13 -7.27 12.78
N GLU A 96 12.04 -7.32 11.80
CA GLU A 96 12.28 -6.22 10.87
C GLU A 96 12.55 -6.70 9.45
N GLY A 97 12.35 -5.79 8.49
CA GLY A 97 12.69 -6.00 7.10
C GLY A 97 12.12 -4.93 6.18
N ILE A 98 12.41 -5.05 4.90
CA ILE A 98 11.85 -4.18 3.86
C ILE A 98 10.49 -4.73 3.43
N ILE A 99 9.46 -3.91 3.45
CA ILE A 99 8.12 -4.33 3.01
C ILE A 99 8.04 -4.45 1.48
N GLU A 100 7.46 -5.56 1.03
CA GLU A 100 7.01 -5.79 -0.33
C GLU A 100 5.51 -6.11 -0.29
N ILE A 101 4.70 -5.29 -0.96
CA ILE A 101 3.25 -5.36 -0.99
C ILE A 101 2.82 -6.09 -2.26
N SER A 102 2.03 -7.15 -2.08
CA SER A 102 1.41 -7.88 -3.18
C SER A 102 0.20 -7.11 -3.73
N GLY A 103 -0.18 -7.37 -4.99
CA GLY A 103 -1.34 -6.71 -5.63
C GLY A 103 -2.69 -6.92 -4.92
N LYS A 104 -2.77 -7.88 -3.99
CA LYS A 104 -3.94 -8.10 -3.12
C LYS A 104 -3.96 -7.20 -1.86
N GLY A 105 -2.93 -6.38 -1.65
CA GLY A 105 -2.83 -5.39 -0.58
C GLY A 105 -2.25 -5.89 0.74
N PHE A 106 -1.90 -7.17 0.87
CA PHE A 106 -1.05 -7.66 1.96
C PHE A 106 0.42 -7.55 1.55
N GLY A 107 1.34 -7.64 2.51
CA GLY A 107 2.77 -7.62 2.22
C GLY A 107 3.58 -8.62 3.01
N PHE A 108 4.87 -8.71 2.69
CA PHE A 108 5.86 -9.49 3.41
C PHE A 108 7.07 -8.60 3.73
N LEU A 109 7.68 -8.80 4.91
CA LEU A 109 8.94 -8.17 5.24
C LEU A 109 10.09 -9.05 4.75
N ARG A 110 10.90 -8.51 3.85
CA ARG A 110 12.08 -9.14 3.26
C ARG A 110 13.31 -8.85 4.11
N ASP A 111 14.07 -9.90 4.42
CA ASP A 111 15.29 -9.81 5.23
C ASP A 111 16.51 -9.51 4.33
N PRO A 112 17.31 -8.46 4.62
CA PRO A 112 18.56 -8.20 3.91
C PRO A 112 19.57 -9.35 4.03
N LYS A 113 19.57 -10.12 5.12
CA LYS A 113 20.47 -11.28 5.31
C LYS A 113 20.25 -12.36 4.27
N ARG A 114 19.09 -12.36 3.62
CA ARG A 114 18.67 -13.32 2.58
C ARG A 114 18.61 -12.67 1.20
N ASN A 115 19.28 -11.53 1.00
CA ASN A 115 19.28 -10.77 -0.26
C ASN A 115 17.86 -10.42 -0.75
N PHE A 116 16.92 -10.22 0.17
CA PHE A 116 15.51 -9.92 -0.12
C PHE A 116 14.79 -11.00 -0.94
N VAL A 117 15.33 -12.22 -1.00
CA VAL A 117 14.68 -13.36 -1.65
C VAL A 117 13.46 -13.77 -0.83
N GLN A 118 12.38 -14.14 -1.53
CA GLN A 118 11.16 -14.58 -0.87
C GLN A 118 11.41 -15.86 -0.10
N THR A 119 11.09 -15.87 1.19
CA THR A 119 11.21 -17.07 2.02
C THR A 119 9.95 -17.37 2.82
N PRO A 120 9.70 -18.65 3.17
CA PRO A 120 8.54 -19.01 4.00
C PRO A 120 8.56 -18.43 5.42
N GLN A 121 9.70 -17.89 5.86
CA GLN A 121 9.87 -17.28 7.18
C GLN A 121 9.70 -15.75 7.15
N ASP A 122 9.33 -15.19 6.00
CA ASP A 122 9.11 -13.75 5.87
C ASP A 122 7.87 -13.35 6.68
N ILE A 123 7.96 -12.21 7.36
CA ILE A 123 6.90 -11.75 8.25
C ILE A 123 5.73 -11.26 7.41
N PHE A 124 4.57 -11.89 7.58
CA PHE A 124 3.34 -11.49 6.93
C PHE A 124 2.78 -10.20 7.50
N VAL A 125 2.42 -9.26 6.63
CA VAL A 125 1.81 -7.97 6.98
C VAL A 125 0.38 -7.95 6.46
N THR A 126 -0.59 -7.77 7.36
CA THR A 126 -2.01 -7.75 7.00
C THR A 126 -2.37 -6.52 6.16
N PRO A 127 -3.36 -6.61 5.26
CA PRO A 127 -3.83 -5.46 4.47
C PRO A 127 -4.29 -4.28 5.33
N GLU A 128 -4.78 -4.56 6.54
CA GLU A 128 -5.20 -3.54 7.50
C GLU A 128 -4.03 -2.67 7.97
N ILE A 129 -2.89 -3.28 8.31
CA ILE A 129 -1.67 -2.55 8.70
C ILE A 129 -1.15 -1.74 7.51
N VAL A 130 -1.09 -2.36 6.32
CA VAL A 130 -0.66 -1.69 5.08
C VAL A 130 -1.50 -0.42 4.83
N ARG A 131 -2.84 -0.53 4.90
CA ARG A 131 -3.73 0.61 4.67
C ARG A 131 -3.68 1.64 5.78
N ARG A 132 -3.66 1.21 7.05
CA ARG A 132 -3.68 2.11 8.23
C ARG A 132 -2.48 3.04 8.26
N PHE A 133 -1.29 2.53 7.93
CA PHE A 133 -0.06 3.31 7.93
C PHE A 133 0.36 3.79 6.54
N ALA A 134 -0.51 3.64 5.53
CA ALA A 134 -0.23 3.98 4.13
C ALA A 134 1.13 3.45 3.65
N LEU A 135 1.41 2.17 3.94
CA LEU A 135 2.68 1.55 3.62
C LEU A 135 2.86 1.45 2.10
N ARG A 136 4.12 1.48 1.66
CA ARG A 136 4.59 1.44 0.27
C ARG A 136 5.82 0.55 0.22
N ASP A 137 6.06 -0.03 -0.94
CA ASP A 137 7.22 -0.90 -1.16
C ASP A 137 8.53 -0.16 -0.87
N GLY A 138 9.50 -0.90 -0.34
CA GLY A 138 10.83 -0.36 -0.03
C GLY A 138 10.95 0.34 1.32
N MET A 139 9.88 0.42 2.11
CA MET A 139 9.98 0.94 3.48
C MET A 139 10.50 -0.11 4.46
N TRP A 140 11.43 0.31 5.32
CA TRP A 140 11.93 -0.51 6.42
C TRP A 140 10.95 -0.50 7.58
N ILE A 141 10.47 -1.67 7.97
CA ILE A 141 9.48 -1.84 9.03
C ILE A 141 10.13 -2.55 10.20
N TYR A 142 9.88 -2.07 11.41
CA TYR A 142 10.22 -2.75 12.66
C TYR A 142 8.99 -2.84 13.54
N GLY A 143 8.74 -4.00 14.13
CA GLY A 143 7.57 -4.20 14.98
C GLY A 143 7.51 -5.55 15.68
N GLU A 144 6.43 -5.71 16.44
CA GLU A 144 6.12 -6.91 17.19
C GLU A 144 5.50 -7.96 16.27
N THR A 145 5.99 -9.17 16.35
CA THR A 145 5.59 -10.31 15.55
C THR A 145 5.05 -11.42 16.43
N ARG A 146 4.15 -12.23 15.88
CA ARG A 146 3.63 -13.44 16.50
C ARG A 146 3.59 -14.56 15.49
N ARG A 147 3.75 -15.80 15.95
CA ARG A 147 3.51 -16.99 15.14
C ARG A 147 2.04 -17.09 14.78
N GLY A 148 1.73 -16.93 13.49
CA GLY A 148 0.41 -17.13 12.92
C GLY A 148 0.28 -18.49 12.24
N SER A 149 -0.90 -18.75 11.65
CA SER A 149 -1.21 -20.03 10.98
C SER A 149 -0.32 -20.34 9.77
N ARG A 150 0.27 -19.33 9.11
CA ARG A 150 1.09 -19.48 7.90
C ARG A 150 2.55 -19.02 8.08
N GLY A 151 3.00 -18.86 9.33
CA GLY A 151 4.32 -18.34 9.65
C GLY A 151 4.27 -17.06 10.51
N PRO A 152 5.40 -16.34 10.63
CA PRO A 152 5.47 -15.11 11.40
C PRO A 152 4.54 -14.03 10.84
N GLN A 153 3.82 -13.32 11.71
CA GLN A 153 2.88 -12.26 11.34
C GLN A 153 3.15 -11.00 12.17
N LEU A 154 3.13 -9.84 11.52
CA LEU A 154 3.25 -8.54 12.19
C LEU A 154 1.94 -8.22 12.93
N VAL A 155 2.03 -8.00 14.24
CA VAL A 155 0.90 -7.65 15.11
C VAL A 155 0.85 -6.14 15.33
N LYS A 156 2.00 -5.55 15.67
CA LYS A 156 2.12 -4.12 15.99
C LYS A 156 3.30 -3.51 15.26
N LEU A 157 3.03 -2.47 14.49
CA LEU A 157 4.06 -1.68 13.83
C LEU A 157 4.61 -0.65 14.82
N LEU A 158 5.93 -0.65 15.05
CA LEU A 158 6.59 0.26 15.99
C LEU A 158 7.35 1.39 15.28
N ARG A 159 8.09 1.09 14.21
CA ARG A 159 8.88 2.08 13.47
C ARG A 159 8.84 1.86 11.96
N ILE A 160 8.98 2.96 11.22
CA ILE A 160 9.15 3.01 9.76
C ILE A 160 10.43 3.80 9.46
N ASN A 161 11.40 3.18 8.77
CA ASN A 161 12.76 3.70 8.52
C ASN A 161 13.41 4.37 9.75
N GLY A 162 13.25 3.77 10.92
CA GLY A 162 13.83 4.27 12.19
C GLY A 162 13.00 5.32 12.92
N ASP A 163 11.92 5.82 12.33
CA ASP A 163 11.06 6.87 12.87
C ASP A 163 9.67 6.34 13.28
N GLU A 164 8.92 7.15 14.03
CA GLU A 164 7.55 6.81 14.39
C GLU A 164 6.61 6.74 13.17
N PRO A 165 5.62 5.83 13.16
CA PRO A 165 4.74 5.63 12.01
C PRO A 165 3.91 6.87 11.64
N THR A 166 3.59 7.70 12.64
CA THR A 166 2.80 8.92 12.49
C THR A 166 3.47 9.93 11.57
N LYS A 167 4.82 10.00 11.54
CA LYS A 167 5.56 10.93 10.68
C LYS A 167 5.42 10.63 9.18
N TYR A 168 5.06 9.39 8.84
CA TYR A 168 4.92 8.96 7.45
C TYR A 168 3.53 9.24 6.88
N GLN A 169 2.55 9.52 7.75
CA GLN A 169 1.19 9.88 7.33
C GLN A 169 1.21 11.29 6.73
N GLY A 170 1.12 11.38 5.40
CA GLY A 170 1.11 12.66 4.67
C GLY A 170 2.40 12.99 3.92
N LEU A 171 3.42 12.12 3.97
CA LEU A 171 4.59 12.27 3.10
C LEU A 171 4.21 12.05 1.64
N ARG A 172 4.53 13.05 0.81
CA ARG A 172 4.40 12.94 -0.65
C ARG A 172 5.19 11.73 -1.17
N PRO A 173 4.61 10.93 -2.08
CA PRO A 173 5.35 9.90 -2.80
C PRO A 173 6.59 10.49 -3.47
N PHE A 174 7.64 9.66 -3.60
CA PHE A 174 8.89 10.07 -4.23
C PHE A 174 8.69 10.64 -5.65
N GLU A 175 7.74 10.06 -6.40
CA GLU A 175 7.40 10.47 -7.77
C GLU A 175 6.81 11.88 -7.87
N GLU A 176 6.22 12.40 -6.79
CA GLU A 176 5.63 13.75 -6.75
C GLU A 176 6.60 14.82 -6.25
N LEU A 177 7.82 14.43 -5.86
CA LEU A 177 8.83 15.37 -5.39
C LEU A 177 9.36 16.21 -6.56
N THR A 178 9.62 17.48 -6.27
CA THR A 178 10.21 18.40 -7.26
C THR A 178 11.67 18.02 -7.49
N THR A 179 11.99 17.65 -8.73
CA THR A 179 13.37 17.44 -9.16
C THR A 179 14.14 18.76 -9.09
N ILE A 180 15.29 18.73 -8.43
CA ILE A 180 16.23 19.85 -8.37
C ILE A 180 17.60 19.39 -8.85
N ASN A 181 18.40 20.32 -9.36
CA ASN A 181 19.81 20.04 -9.62
C ASN A 181 20.56 19.83 -8.30
N PRO A 182 21.64 19.03 -8.29
CA PRO A 182 22.45 18.83 -7.10
C PRO A 182 22.97 20.16 -6.56
N ASN A 183 22.58 20.52 -5.34
CA ASN A 183 23.00 21.75 -4.66
C ASN A 183 23.99 21.50 -3.51
N LYS A 184 24.19 20.23 -3.13
CA LYS A 184 25.11 19.81 -2.08
C LYS A 184 26.15 18.86 -2.65
N ARG A 185 27.42 19.25 -2.53
CA ARG A 185 28.56 18.44 -2.96
C ARG A 185 28.83 17.30 -1.99
N ILE A 186 29.18 16.13 -2.53
CA ILE A 186 29.74 15.00 -1.81
C ILE A 186 31.27 15.09 -1.95
N LYS A 187 31.97 15.23 -0.84
CA LYS A 187 33.44 15.23 -0.83
C LYS A 187 33.95 13.80 -0.73
N LEU A 188 34.74 13.35 -1.70
CA LEU A 188 35.30 11.99 -1.77
C LEU A 188 36.72 11.92 -1.21
N GLU A 189 37.46 13.03 -1.23
CA GLU A 189 38.77 13.16 -0.61
C GLU A 189 38.67 12.90 0.90
N THR A 190 39.48 11.94 1.36
CA THR A 190 39.55 11.51 2.76
C THR A 190 40.97 11.68 3.29
N VAL A 191 41.92 10.93 2.76
CA VAL A 191 43.36 11.01 3.12
C VAL A 191 44.18 11.59 1.96
N PRO A 192 45.31 12.29 2.22
CA PRO A 192 46.09 12.97 1.18
C PRO A 192 46.64 12.02 0.11
N ASP A 193 46.96 10.79 0.51
CA ASP A 193 47.64 9.77 -0.31
C ASP A 193 46.67 9.06 -1.28
N ARG A 194 45.36 9.25 -1.09
CA ARG A 194 44.33 8.66 -1.95
C ARG A 194 44.06 9.57 -3.14
N TYR A 195 44.96 9.53 -4.13
CA TYR A 195 44.88 10.37 -5.32
C TYR A 195 43.61 10.14 -6.16
N THR A 196 43.06 8.92 -6.19
CA THR A 196 41.88 8.59 -7.00
C THR A 196 40.67 9.45 -6.64
N THR A 197 40.31 9.54 -5.36
CA THR A 197 39.16 10.34 -4.93
C THR A 197 39.43 11.84 -5.02
N ARG A 198 40.69 12.27 -4.89
CA ARG A 198 41.10 13.68 -5.07
C ARG A 198 41.00 14.13 -6.53
N ILE A 199 41.47 13.31 -7.46
CA ILE A 199 41.35 13.58 -8.90
C ILE A 199 39.88 13.62 -9.29
N MET A 200 39.06 12.68 -8.80
CA MET A 200 37.59 12.72 -9.03
C MET A 200 36.98 14.00 -8.48
N ASP A 201 37.35 14.43 -7.28
CA ASP A 201 36.86 15.66 -6.68
C ASP A 201 37.24 16.92 -7.48
N LEU A 202 38.36 16.91 -8.20
CA LEU A 202 38.81 18.04 -9.03
C LEU A 202 38.19 18.04 -10.43
N MET A 203 38.12 16.87 -11.07
CA MET A 203 37.72 16.72 -12.47
C MET A 203 36.20 16.51 -12.63
N THR A 204 35.59 15.75 -11.72
CA THR A 204 34.19 15.30 -11.81
C THR A 204 33.51 15.37 -10.44
N PRO A 205 33.24 16.58 -9.93
CA PRO A 205 32.65 16.74 -8.61
C PRO A 205 31.26 16.09 -8.54
N LEU A 206 31.02 15.27 -7.51
CA LEU A 206 29.74 14.60 -7.30
C LEU A 206 28.84 15.41 -6.37
N GLY A 207 27.55 15.48 -6.70
CA GLY A 207 26.52 16.11 -5.88
C GLY A 207 25.45 15.12 -5.40
N MET A 208 24.70 15.48 -4.36
CA MET A 208 23.56 14.69 -3.90
C MET A 208 22.47 14.67 -4.97
N GLY A 209 22.07 13.47 -5.39
CA GLY A 209 21.14 13.28 -6.52
C GLY A 209 21.81 13.35 -7.90
N GLN A 210 23.15 13.42 -7.98
CA GLN A 210 23.88 13.31 -9.24
C GLN A 210 23.61 11.96 -9.91
N ARG A 211 23.47 11.99 -11.23
CA ARG A 211 23.44 10.81 -12.11
C ARG A 211 24.67 10.88 -13.00
N GLY A 212 25.51 9.86 -13.01
CA GLY A 212 26.81 9.84 -13.68
C GLY A 212 27.22 8.42 -14.01
#